data_AF-A0A2T7F7B9-F1
#
_entry.id   AF-A0A2T7F7B9-F1
#
_cell.length_a   1.000
_cell.length_b   1.000
_cell.length_c   1.000
_cell.angle_alpha   90.00
_cell.angle_beta   90.00
_cell.angle_gamma   90.00
#
_symmetry.space_group_name_H-M   'P 1'
#
loop_
_entity.id
_entity.type
_entity.pdbx_description
1 polymer ?
#
loop_
_entity_poly.entity_id
_entity_poly.type
_entity_poly.pdbx_seq_one_letter_code
_entity_poly.pdbx_strand_id
1 'polypeptide(L)'
;MLCRNREPQTMVSTSSTTGSSRQHDQPPLPFDGQFYNPTPRHCQCVDKKPAVQFVSWTRANPMRRFTVCPLRFSNPNGKCELYQWNDPDFSEFQKKTMQKLREKIISLENEVSRLEAEVAHMDELATNVAKLREIVAEKDLLLQGKNDLLDKLQEEVKVKKTEICCFPMQLLYFSSVILLACWCYPFVASVE
;
A
#
# COMPACT_ATOMS: atom_id res chain seq x y z
N MET A 1 -55.63 10.49 -23.77
CA MET A 1 -55.21 9.08 -23.62
C MET A 1 -53.70 9.03 -23.71
N LEU A 2 -53.06 8.84 -22.56
CA LEU A 2 -51.62 8.70 -22.41
C LEU A 2 -51.28 7.22 -22.65
N CYS A 3 -50.53 6.92 -23.70
CA CYS A 3 -49.92 5.61 -23.86
C CYS A 3 -48.46 5.66 -23.43
N ARG A 4 -48.22 4.86 -22.39
CA ARG A 4 -47.03 4.63 -21.60
C ARG A 4 -46.25 3.46 -22.21
N ASN A 5 -44.93 3.46 -21.95
CA ASN A 5 -44.02 2.30 -21.96
C ASN A 5 -43.62 1.77 -23.36
N ARG A 6 -42.38 1.34 -23.62
CA ARG A 6 -41.49 0.54 -22.77
C ARG A 6 -40.07 0.61 -23.37
N GLU A 7 -39.07 1.03 -22.60
CA GLU A 7 -37.66 0.79 -22.93
C GLU A 7 -37.36 -0.71 -22.77
N PRO A 8 -36.65 -1.36 -23.71
CA PRO A 8 -36.16 -2.71 -23.50
C PRO A 8 -34.94 -2.70 -22.59
N GLN A 9 -35.06 -3.48 -21.52
CA GLN A 9 -34.05 -3.74 -20.51
C GLN A 9 -32.81 -4.43 -21.09
N THR A 10 -31.68 -4.03 -20.51
CA THR A 10 -30.43 -4.78 -20.30
C THR A 10 -30.48 -6.28 -20.64
N MET A 11 -29.60 -6.70 -21.57
CA MET A 11 -28.95 -8.00 -21.50
C MET A 11 -27.46 -7.77 -21.22
N VAL A 12 -27.09 -7.86 -19.94
CA VAL A 12 -25.70 -8.06 -19.54
C VAL A 12 -25.35 -9.48 -19.99
N SER A 13 -24.72 -9.61 -21.16
CA SER A 13 -24.05 -10.84 -21.53
C SER A 13 -22.81 -10.98 -20.65
N THR A 14 -22.96 -11.67 -19.52
CA THR A 14 -21.86 -12.29 -18.77
C THR A 14 -21.18 -13.30 -19.68
N SER A 15 -20.27 -12.77 -20.51
CA SER A 15 -19.32 -13.56 -21.25
C SER A 15 -18.32 -14.07 -20.23
N SER A 16 -18.57 -15.26 -19.70
CA SER A 16 -17.58 -16.08 -19.02
C SER A 16 -16.55 -16.54 -20.05
N THR A 17 -15.70 -15.61 -20.49
CA THR A 17 -14.45 -15.95 -21.13
C THR A 17 -13.54 -16.48 -20.03
N THR A 18 -13.52 -17.81 -19.89
CA THR A 18 -12.34 -18.54 -19.45
C THR A 18 -11.21 -18.23 -20.44
N GLY A 19 -10.63 -17.05 -20.27
CA GLY A 19 -9.44 -16.59 -20.97
C GLY A 19 -8.31 -17.50 -20.55
N SER A 20 -8.05 -18.53 -21.36
CA SER A 20 -6.85 -19.35 -21.31
C SER A 20 -5.66 -18.44 -21.02
N SER A 21 -5.01 -18.67 -19.88
CA SER A 21 -3.78 -18.02 -19.44
C SER A 21 -2.67 -18.24 -20.47
N ARG A 22 -2.68 -17.44 -21.54
CA ARG A 22 -1.62 -17.31 -22.55
C ARG A 22 -0.81 -16.04 -22.33
N GLN A 23 -0.85 -15.47 -21.11
CA GLN A 23 -0.07 -14.28 -20.78
C GLN A 23 1.44 -14.57 -20.61
N HIS A 24 1.86 -15.84 -20.54
CA HIS A 24 3.29 -16.21 -20.50
C HIS A 24 3.95 -16.44 -21.87
N ASP A 25 3.22 -16.26 -22.97
CA ASP A 25 3.74 -16.36 -24.34
C ASP A 25 3.66 -15.01 -25.06
N GLN A 26 3.93 -13.89 -24.38
CA GLN A 26 4.24 -12.66 -25.10
C GLN A 26 5.43 -12.97 -26.03
N PRO A 27 5.33 -12.63 -27.34
CA PRO A 27 6.48 -12.71 -28.23
C PRO A 27 7.60 -11.93 -27.55
N PRO A 28 8.83 -12.46 -27.53
CA PRO A 28 9.90 -11.78 -26.85
C PRO A 28 10.09 -10.41 -27.48
N LEU A 29 10.75 -9.55 -26.70
CA LEU A 29 11.42 -8.33 -27.13
C LEU A 29 11.76 -8.37 -28.63
N PRO A 30 11.48 -7.28 -29.38
CA PRO A 30 11.77 -7.23 -30.80
C PRO A 30 13.20 -7.71 -31.01
N PHE A 31 13.33 -8.69 -31.91
CA PHE A 31 14.59 -9.31 -32.22
C PHE A 31 15.61 -8.20 -32.49
N ASP A 32 16.75 -8.21 -31.77
CA ASP A 32 17.78 -7.18 -31.97
C ASP A 32 18.07 -7.13 -33.47
N GLY A 33 17.94 -5.93 -34.06
CA GLY A 33 17.94 -5.73 -35.50
C GLY A 33 19.20 -6.30 -36.17
N GLN A 34 20.28 -6.43 -35.40
CA GLN A 34 21.53 -7.06 -35.80
C GLN A 34 21.38 -8.53 -36.21
N PHE A 35 20.43 -9.25 -35.60
CA PHE A 35 20.24 -10.67 -35.88
C PHE A 35 19.12 -10.93 -36.89
N TYR A 36 18.27 -9.92 -37.16
CA TYR A 36 17.10 -10.04 -38.04
C TYR A 36 17.52 -10.31 -39.49
N ASN A 37 17.40 -11.57 -39.90
CA ASN A 37 17.73 -12.01 -41.26
C ASN A 37 16.80 -13.15 -41.69
N PRO A 38 15.53 -12.85 -42.04
CA PRO A 38 14.58 -13.86 -42.49
C PRO A 38 15.12 -14.56 -43.73
N THR A 39 15.10 -15.89 -43.69
CA THR A 39 15.55 -16.73 -44.80
C THR A 39 14.48 -17.79 -45.06
N PRO A 40 13.83 -17.78 -46.23
CA PRO A 40 13.96 -16.81 -47.33
C PRO A 40 13.46 -15.40 -46.96
N ARG A 41 13.96 -14.35 -47.65
CA ARG A 41 13.56 -12.95 -47.40
C ARG A 41 12.15 -12.60 -47.88
N HIS A 42 11.64 -13.34 -48.85
CA HIS A 42 10.32 -13.12 -49.44
C HIS A 42 9.53 -14.43 -49.46
N CYS A 43 8.22 -14.29 -49.38
CA CYS A 43 7.28 -15.39 -49.43
C CYS A 43 7.01 -15.81 -50.87
N GLN A 44 6.53 -17.04 -51.05
CA GLN A 44 6.10 -17.55 -52.36
C GLN A 44 4.63 -17.24 -52.67
N CYS A 45 3.99 -16.33 -51.92
CA CYS A 45 2.66 -15.85 -52.25
C CYS A 45 2.67 -15.01 -53.53
N VAL A 46 1.49 -14.81 -54.14
CA VAL A 46 1.32 -14.03 -55.38
C VAL A 46 1.98 -12.65 -55.27
N ASP A 47 1.79 -11.98 -54.13
CA ASP A 47 2.33 -10.64 -53.86
C ASP A 47 3.83 -10.63 -53.48
N LYS A 48 4.49 -11.79 -53.39
CA LYS A 48 5.87 -11.95 -52.90
C LYS A 48 6.18 -11.14 -51.64
N LYS A 49 5.27 -11.13 -50.67
CA LYS A 49 5.40 -10.31 -49.44
C LYS A 49 6.72 -10.61 -48.71
N PRO A 50 7.32 -9.61 -48.03
CA PRO A 50 8.47 -9.84 -47.17
C PRO A 50 8.15 -10.90 -46.12
N ALA A 51 9.06 -11.85 -45.93
CA ALA A 51 8.96 -12.83 -44.86
C ALA A 51 9.35 -12.19 -43.53
N VAL A 52 8.79 -12.71 -42.44
CA VAL A 52 9.05 -12.24 -41.08
C VAL A 52 9.74 -13.32 -40.27
N GLN A 53 10.71 -12.93 -39.44
CA GLN A 53 11.41 -13.81 -38.53
C GLN A 53 10.89 -13.64 -37.10
N PHE A 54 10.68 -14.76 -36.42
CA PHE A 54 10.28 -14.83 -35.03
C PHE A 54 11.20 -15.76 -34.24
N VAL A 55 11.15 -15.67 -32.91
CA VAL A 55 11.83 -16.58 -31.98
C VAL A 55 10.78 -17.40 -31.25
N SER A 56 10.95 -18.72 -31.19
CA SER A 56 10.10 -19.60 -30.40
C SER A 56 10.59 -19.67 -28.94
N TRP A 57 9.64 -19.65 -28.01
CA TRP A 57 9.89 -19.82 -26.57
C TRP A 57 9.23 -21.06 -26.00
N THR A 58 8.79 -21.95 -26.89
CA THR A 58 8.20 -23.22 -26.49
C THR A 58 9.26 -24.10 -25.84
N ARG A 59 8.84 -25.00 -24.95
CA ARG A 59 9.76 -25.97 -24.32
C ARG A 59 10.47 -26.86 -25.36
N ALA A 60 9.79 -27.16 -26.46
CA ALA A 60 10.32 -28.01 -27.53
C ALA A 60 11.33 -27.29 -28.42
N ASN A 61 11.19 -25.98 -28.64
CA ASN A 61 12.07 -25.17 -29.49
C ASN A 61 12.42 -23.85 -28.80
N PRO A 62 13.13 -23.87 -27.65
CA PRO A 62 13.45 -22.64 -26.93
C PRO A 62 14.49 -21.83 -27.71
N MET A 63 14.32 -20.51 -27.77
CA MET A 63 15.21 -19.56 -28.44
C MET A 63 15.41 -19.77 -29.94
N ARG A 64 14.67 -20.69 -30.57
CA ARG A 64 14.91 -21.07 -31.95
C ARG A 64 14.21 -20.10 -32.91
N ARG A 65 14.91 -19.61 -33.92
CA ARG A 65 14.34 -18.67 -34.88
C ARG A 65 13.63 -19.39 -36.01
N PHE A 66 12.50 -18.85 -36.43
CA PHE A 66 11.76 -19.33 -37.59
C PHE A 66 11.27 -18.17 -38.45
N THR A 67 11.27 -18.40 -39.76
CA THR A 67 10.81 -17.47 -40.78
C THR A 67 9.45 -17.93 -41.29
N VAL A 68 8.49 -17.02 -41.36
CA VAL A 68 7.13 -17.32 -41.85
C VAL A 68 6.62 -16.27 -42.82
N CYS A 69 5.65 -16.65 -43.64
CA CYS A 69 4.85 -15.65 -44.34
C CYS A 69 3.87 -14.97 -43.39
N PRO A 70 3.72 -13.63 -43.44
CA PRO A 70 2.65 -12.93 -42.72
C PRO A 70 1.25 -13.45 -43.04
N LEU A 71 1.03 -13.94 -44.27
CA LEU A 71 -0.26 -14.50 -44.71
C LEU A 71 -0.48 -15.96 -44.29
N ARG A 72 0.48 -16.61 -43.62
CA ARG A 72 0.34 -18.02 -43.20
C ARG A 72 -0.91 -18.26 -42.34
N PHE A 73 -1.27 -17.28 -41.51
CA PHE A 73 -2.41 -17.34 -40.61
C PHE A 73 -3.65 -16.61 -41.14
N SER A 74 -3.59 -16.08 -42.38
CA SER A 74 -4.73 -15.43 -43.02
C SER A 74 -5.74 -16.46 -43.58
N ASN A 75 -6.95 -15.99 -43.89
CA ASN A 75 -8.10 -16.79 -44.37
C ASN A 75 -7.76 -17.79 -45.50
N PRO A 76 -8.55 -18.88 -45.65
CA PRO A 76 -8.21 -20.06 -46.46
C PRO A 76 -7.81 -19.80 -47.92
N ASN A 77 -8.26 -18.71 -48.53
CA ASN A 77 -8.02 -18.41 -49.95
C ASN A 77 -6.69 -17.66 -50.22
N GLY A 78 -5.90 -17.36 -49.17
CA GLY A 78 -4.66 -16.58 -49.28
C GLY A 78 -3.50 -17.10 -48.43
N LYS A 79 -3.57 -18.35 -47.96
CA LYS A 79 -2.53 -18.93 -47.10
C LYS A 79 -1.26 -19.20 -47.89
N CYS A 80 -0.16 -18.63 -47.42
CA CYS A 80 1.18 -18.99 -47.88
C CYS A 80 1.82 -19.92 -46.85
N GLU A 81 2.30 -21.08 -47.32
CA GLU A 81 2.81 -22.13 -46.45
C GLU A 81 4.25 -21.92 -46.00
N LEU A 82 4.86 -20.76 -46.28
CA LEU A 82 6.21 -20.48 -45.83
C LEU A 82 6.30 -20.58 -44.30
N TYR A 83 7.09 -21.54 -43.84
CA TYR A 83 7.56 -21.71 -42.47
C TYR A 83 8.86 -22.49 -42.51
N GLN A 84 9.91 -21.93 -41.93
CA GLN A 84 11.21 -22.56 -41.90
C GLN A 84 11.92 -22.21 -40.60
N TRP A 85 12.52 -23.21 -39.96
CA TRP A 85 13.46 -22.96 -38.87
C TRP A 85 14.78 -22.46 -39.43
N ASN A 86 15.28 -21.34 -38.91
CA ASN A 86 16.55 -20.75 -39.31
C ASN A 86 17.74 -21.35 -38.58
N ASP A 87 17.52 -21.82 -37.35
CA ASP A 87 18.56 -22.39 -36.49
C ASP A 87 18.42 -23.93 -36.41
N PRO A 88 19.51 -24.67 -36.15
CA PRO A 88 19.42 -26.08 -35.80
C PRO A 88 18.60 -26.30 -34.52
N ASP A 89 18.06 -27.51 -34.33
CA ASP A 89 17.42 -27.85 -33.07
C ASP A 89 18.45 -27.96 -31.95
N PHE A 90 18.04 -27.62 -30.73
CA PHE A 90 18.87 -27.82 -29.56
C PHE A 90 18.86 -29.28 -29.11
N SER A 91 19.95 -29.70 -28.49
CA SER A 91 19.97 -30.98 -27.78
C SER A 91 18.98 -30.97 -26.60
N GLU A 92 18.53 -32.14 -26.19
CA GLU A 92 17.63 -32.28 -25.02
C GLU A 92 18.23 -31.69 -23.73
N PHE A 93 19.56 -31.78 -23.58
CA PHE A 93 20.26 -31.15 -22.47
C PHE A 93 20.14 -29.62 -22.52
N GLN A 94 20.34 -29.01 -23.69
CA GLN A 94 20.20 -27.56 -23.88
C GLN A 94 18.76 -27.12 -23.64
N LYS A 95 17.76 -27.84 -24.19
CA LYS A 95 16.34 -27.53 -23.97
C LYS A 95 15.98 -27.52 -22.48
N LYS A 96 16.37 -28.57 -21.74
CA LYS A 96 16.15 -28.67 -20.28
C LYS A 96 16.87 -27.57 -19.52
N THR A 97 18.09 -27.21 -19.92
CA THR A 97 18.86 -26.14 -19.28
C THR A 97 18.18 -24.79 -19.48
N MET A 98 17.76 -24.46 -20.70
CA MET A 98 17.04 -23.22 -21.01
C MET A 98 15.73 -23.12 -20.24
N GLN A 99 14.99 -24.23 -20.12
CA GLN A 99 13.78 -24.28 -19.32
C GLN A 99 14.06 -23.97 -17.84
N LYS A 100 15.06 -24.63 -17.23
CA LYS A 100 15.44 -24.38 -15.83
C LYS A 100 15.87 -22.92 -15.60
N LEU A 101 16.61 -22.34 -16.55
CA LEU A 101 17.02 -20.94 -16.45
C LEU A 101 15.81 -20.00 -16.51
N ARG A 102 14.86 -20.24 -17.42
CA ARG A 102 13.62 -19.47 -17.51
C ARG A 102 12.81 -19.55 -16.22
N GLU A 103 12.64 -20.76 -15.67
CA GLU A 103 11.94 -20.96 -14.40
C GLU A 103 12.61 -20.21 -13.24
N LYS A 104 13.95 -20.20 -13.20
CA LYS A 104 14.71 -19.43 -12.22
C LYS A 104 14.54 -17.92 -12.40
N ILE A 105 14.57 -17.42 -13.63
CA ILE A 105 14.36 -15.99 -13.91
C ILE A 105 12.98 -15.56 -13.40
N ILE A 106 11.92 -16.30 -13.76
CA ILE A 106 10.56 -16.01 -13.30
C ILE A 106 10.48 -16.04 -11.76
N SER A 107 11.11 -17.03 -11.13
CA SER A 107 11.15 -17.12 -9.67
C SER A 107 11.83 -15.91 -9.02
N LEU A 108 12.93 -15.43 -9.62
CA LEU A 108 13.67 -14.27 -9.12
C LEU A 108 12.90 -12.97 -9.36
N GLU A 109 12.26 -12.81 -10.51
CA GLU A 109 11.41 -11.66 -10.83
C GLU A 109 10.24 -11.55 -9.84
N ASN A 110 9.59 -12.67 -9.53
CA ASN A 110 8.54 -12.72 -8.53
C ASN A 110 9.05 -12.35 -7.12
N GLU A 111 10.26 -12.81 -6.77
CA GLU A 111 10.88 -12.50 -5.50
C GLU A 111 11.22 -11.01 -5.37
N VAL A 112 11.80 -10.43 -6.42
CA VAL A 112 12.08 -8.98 -6.49
C VAL A 112 10.78 -8.19 -6.34
N SER A 113 9.74 -8.54 -7.11
CA SER A 113 8.45 -7.86 -7.02
C SER A 113 7.83 -7.95 -5.61
N ARG A 114 7.96 -9.09 -4.94
CA ARG A 114 7.52 -9.26 -3.55
C ARG A 114 8.29 -8.34 -2.60
N LEU A 115 9.62 -8.33 -2.70
CA LEU A 115 10.46 -7.51 -1.82
C LEU A 115 10.23 -6.01 -2.05
N GLU A 116 10.03 -5.59 -3.30
CA GLU A 116 9.68 -4.20 -3.62
C GLU A 116 8.36 -3.79 -2.97
N ALA A 117 7.34 -4.66 -2.99
CA ALA A 117 6.08 -4.42 -2.32
C ALA A 117 6.24 -4.33 -0.79
N GLU A 118 7.09 -5.17 -0.20
CA GLU A 118 7.39 -5.14 1.23
C GLU A 118 8.12 -3.86 1.65
N VAL A 119 9.10 -3.42 0.87
CA VAL A 119 9.80 -2.14 1.08
C VAL A 119 8.81 -0.97 1.00
N ALA A 120 7.96 -0.93 -0.02
CA ALA A 120 6.96 0.13 -0.16
C ALA A 120 6.00 0.18 1.04
N HIS A 121 5.58 -0.98 1.56
CA HIS A 121 4.76 -1.06 2.76
C HIS A 121 5.49 -0.58 4.03
N MET A 122 6.78 -0.91 4.17
CA MET A 122 7.59 -0.42 5.29
C MET A 122 7.78 1.11 5.24
N ASP A 123 7.96 1.69 4.05
CA ASP A 123 8.10 3.13 3.87
C ASP A 123 6.80 3.88 4.24
N GLU A 124 5.65 3.31 3.89
CA GLU A 124 4.34 3.82 4.32
C GLU A 124 4.20 3.76 5.85
N LEU A 125 4.58 2.64 6.47
CA LEU A 125 4.54 2.48 7.91
C LEU A 125 5.49 3.47 8.61
N ALA A 126 6.71 3.67 8.09
CA ALA A 126 7.68 4.62 8.62
C ALA A 126 7.12 6.06 8.56
N THR A 127 6.44 6.41 7.47
CA THR A 127 5.76 7.71 7.33
C THR A 127 4.65 7.88 8.35
N ASN A 128 3.84 6.84 8.58
CA ASN A 128 2.77 6.87 9.57
C ASN A 128 3.31 6.97 11.01
N VAL A 129 4.41 6.26 11.31
CA VAL A 129 5.10 6.36 12.61
C VAL A 129 5.65 7.76 12.83
N ALA A 130 6.22 8.41 11.81
CA ALA A 130 6.68 9.80 11.93
C ALA A 130 5.54 10.76 12.29
N LYS A 131 4.39 10.66 11.60
CA LYS A 131 3.19 11.45 11.92
C LYS A 131 2.67 11.19 13.32
N LEU A 132 2.63 9.93 13.75
CA LEU A 132 2.19 9.57 15.10
C LEU A 132 3.12 10.14 16.17
N ARG A 133 4.43 10.19 15.93
CA ARG A 133 5.39 10.81 16.86
C ARG A 133 5.13 12.29 17.06
N GLU A 134 4.77 13.02 16.00
CA GLU A 134 4.38 14.44 16.12
C GLU A 134 3.12 14.60 16.97
N ILE A 135 2.10 13.77 16.75
CA ILE A 135 0.86 13.80 17.54
C ILE A 135 1.12 13.45 19.02
N VAL A 136 2.00 12.48 19.28
CA VAL A 136 2.38 12.11 20.65
C VAL A 136 3.09 13.28 21.33
N ALA A 137 4.03 13.94 20.65
CA ALA A 137 4.73 15.10 21.21
C ALA A 137 3.77 16.27 21.54
N GLU A 138 2.77 16.53 20.68
CA GLU A 138 1.74 17.54 20.96
C GLU A 138 0.90 17.17 22.20
N LYS A 139 0.50 15.90 22.31
CA LYS A 139 -0.27 15.41 23.47
C LYS A 139 0.52 15.47 24.76
N ASP A 140 1.82 15.20 24.73
CA ASP A 140 2.69 15.26 25.91
C ASP A 140 2.78 16.70 26.44
N LEU A 141 2.92 17.70 25.56
CA LEU A 141 2.88 19.12 25.95
C LEU A 141 1.54 19.52 26.57
N LEU A 142 0.42 19.06 26.00
CA LEU A 142 -0.91 19.31 26.55
C LEU A 142 -1.13 18.65 27.91
N LEU A 143 -0.63 17.42 28.10
CA LEU A 143 -0.69 16.71 29.37
C LEU A 143 0.15 17.42 30.43
N GLN A 144 1.35 17.88 30.08
CA GLN A 144 2.20 18.66 30.97
C GLN A 144 1.48 19.94 31.43
N GLY A 145 0.90 20.72 30.50
CA GLY A 145 0.14 21.92 30.85
C GLY A 145 -1.08 21.65 31.73
N LYS A 146 -1.77 20.51 31.55
CA LYS A 146 -2.88 20.10 32.43
C LYS A 146 -2.43 19.73 33.83
N ASN A 147 -1.30 19.03 33.97
CA ASN A 147 -0.73 18.68 35.26
C ASN A 147 -0.33 19.96 36.04
N ASP A 148 0.33 20.91 35.38
CA ASP A 148 0.68 22.20 35.99
C ASP A 148 -0.55 22.99 36.49
N LEU A 149 -1.67 22.92 35.75
CA LEU A 149 -2.92 23.56 36.17
C LEU A 149 -3.54 22.84 37.37
N LEU A 150 -3.49 21.51 37.39
CA LEU A 150 -4.00 20.71 38.50
C LEU A 150 -3.23 21.00 39.78
N ASP A 151 -1.91 21.12 39.72
CA ASP A 151 -1.06 21.46 40.86
C ASP A 151 -1.40 22.85 41.41
N LYS A 152 -1.62 23.85 40.54
CA LYS A 152 -2.09 25.19 40.95
C LYS A 152 -3.43 25.13 41.68
N LEU A 153 -4.41 24.39 41.15
CA LEU A 153 -5.71 24.24 41.78
C LEU A 153 -5.62 23.53 43.14
N GLN A 154 -4.76 22.52 43.26
CA GLN A 154 -4.53 21.84 44.53
C GLN A 154 -3.93 22.77 45.59
N GLU A 155 -2.96 23.61 45.20
CA GLU A 155 -2.41 24.62 46.10
C GLU A 155 -3.48 25.65 46.53
N GLU A 156 -4.33 26.14 45.62
CA GLU A 156 -5.44 27.02 45.98
C GLU A 156 -6.43 26.38 46.96
N VAL A 157 -6.80 25.12 46.74
CA VAL A 157 -7.69 24.37 47.63
C VAL A 157 -7.05 24.19 49.01
N LYS A 158 -5.75 23.90 49.05
CA LYS A 158 -4.98 23.75 50.28
C LYS A 158 -4.94 25.05 51.09
N VAL A 159 -4.66 26.17 50.43
CA VAL A 159 -4.69 27.52 51.05
C VAL A 159 -6.06 27.81 51.65
N LYS A 160 -7.14 27.62 50.89
CA LYS A 160 -8.51 27.83 51.37
C LYS A 160 -8.86 26.93 52.56
N LYS A 161 -8.39 25.68 52.55
CA LYS A 161 -8.59 24.74 53.66
C LYS A 161 -7.85 25.21 54.93
N THR A 162 -6.63 25.73 54.80
CA THR A 162 -5.90 26.32 55.94
C THR A 162 -6.57 27.58 56.47
N GLU A 163 -7.09 28.46 55.60
CA GLU A 163 -7.84 29.65 56.02
C GLU A 163 -9.09 29.27 56.83
N ILE A 164 -9.84 28.25 56.38
CA ILE A 164 -11.02 27.75 57.07
C ILE A 164 -10.66 27.10 58.43
N CYS A 165 -9.51 26.43 58.53
CA CYS A 165 -9.11 25.74 59.76
C CYS A 165 -8.57 26.68 60.85
N CYS A 166 -7.92 27.79 60.46
CA CYS A 166 -7.38 28.77 61.41
C CYS A 166 -8.46 29.70 62.00
N PHE A 167 -9.57 29.93 61.29
CA PHE A 167 -10.65 30.82 61.74
C PHE A 167 -11.36 30.38 63.04
N PRO A 168 -11.80 29.12 63.21
CA PRO A 168 -12.50 28.71 64.44
C PRO A 168 -11.55 28.57 65.64
N MET A 169 -10.26 28.25 65.43
CA MET A 169 -9.27 28.14 66.51
C MET A 169 -8.94 29.49 67.14
N GLN A 170 -8.88 30.57 66.35
CA GLN A 170 -8.70 31.91 66.88
C GLN A 170 -9.93 32.38 67.67
N LEU A 171 -11.15 32.10 67.18
CA LEU A 171 -12.39 32.44 67.89
C LEU A 171 -12.54 31.71 69.23
N LEU A 172 -12.15 30.44 69.33
CA LEU A 172 -12.11 29.70 70.59
C LEU A 172 -11.08 30.27 71.57
N TYR A 173 -9.91 30.69 71.07
CA TYR A 173 -8.90 31.35 71.89
C TYR A 173 -9.41 32.70 72.44
N PHE A 174 -9.95 33.56 71.58
CA PHE A 174 -10.49 34.85 72.01
C PHE A 174 -11.67 34.71 72.99
N SER A 175 -12.57 33.74 72.80
CA SER A 175 -13.67 33.51 73.76
C SER A 175 -13.14 33.06 75.12
N SER A 176 -12.11 32.20 75.15
CA SER A 176 -11.48 31.76 76.40
C SER A 176 -10.77 32.90 77.14
N VAL A 177 -10.10 33.82 76.41
CA VAL A 177 -9.44 34.99 77.00
C VAL A 177 -10.45 36.00 77.53
N ILE A 178 -11.55 36.23 76.80
CA ILE A 178 -12.64 37.11 77.27
C ILE A 178 -13.30 36.53 78.53
N LEU A 179 -13.55 35.22 78.56
CA LEU A 179 -14.09 34.56 79.76
C LEU A 179 -13.14 34.69 80.96
N LEU A 180 -11.83 34.53 80.76
CA LEU A 180 -10.83 34.74 81.81
C LEU A 180 -10.78 36.21 82.27
N ALA A 181 -10.86 37.18 81.36
CA ALA A 181 -10.87 38.60 81.70
C ALA A 181 -12.15 39.00 82.46
N CYS A 182 -13.31 38.45 82.10
CA CYS A 182 -14.56 38.63 82.83
C CYS A 182 -14.52 38.01 84.23
N TRP A 183 -13.75 36.92 84.43
CA TRP A 183 -13.52 36.35 85.76
C TRP A 183 -12.54 37.17 86.61
N CYS A 184 -11.65 37.93 85.97
CA CYS A 184 -10.67 38.80 86.64
C CYS A 184 -11.14 40.25 86.89
N TYR A 185 -12.36 40.62 86.51
CA TYR A 185 -12.94 41.94 86.80
C TYR A 185 -13.97 41.84 87.94
N PRO A 186 -13.56 41.90 89.22
CA PRO A 186 -14.52 42.13 90.29
C PRO A 186 -14.95 43.59 90.25
N PHE A 187 -16.21 43.80 89.86
CA PHE A 187 -17.18 44.68 90.51
C PHE A 187 -16.57 45.78 91.42
N VAL A 188 -16.10 46.88 90.82
CA VAL A 188 -15.88 48.16 91.54
C VAL A 188 -16.79 49.20 90.91
N ALA A 189 -18.05 49.19 91.31
CA ALA A 189 -19.00 50.27 91.07
C ALA A 189 -20.02 50.31 92.21
N SER A 190 -19.56 50.71 93.38
CA SER A 190 -20.35 51.36 94.43
C SER A 190 -19.38 51.94 95.44
N VAL A 191 -19.37 53.26 95.57
CA VAL A 191 -19.56 54.04 96.81
C VAL A 191 -19.24 55.51 96.48
N GLU A 192 -20.30 56.32 96.62
CA GLU A 192 -20.42 57.78 96.88
C GLU A 192 -19.73 58.80 95.96
#